data_AF-A0A2E9IKI1-F1
#
_entry.id   AF-A0A2E9IKI1-F1
#
_cell.length_a   1.000
_cell.length_b   1.000
_cell.length_c   1.000
_cell.angle_alpha   90.00
_cell.angle_beta   90.00
_cell.angle_gamma   90.00
#
_symmetry.space_group_name_H-M   'P 1'
#
loop_
_entity.id
_entity.type
_entity.pdbx_description
1 polymer ?
#
loop_
_entity_poly.entity_id
_entity_poly.type
_entity_poly.pdbx_seq_one_letter_code
_entity_poly.pdbx_strand_id
1 'polypeptide(L)'
;MPLPARGQWVERSSGIFDSGGDINHTLADWKDSTVVCLDADAPRLWAQGTTLPSSSNPLSRSTGEHGDFEITGMDIGFVLSDDKPLAESMTTQSLLLRSIGDAWLQGHMAIGVCHFLLDEGVELNLHQS
;
A
#
# COMPACT_ATOMS: atom_id res chain seq x y z
N MET A 1 2.88 -3.57 -28.84
CA MET A 1 2.76 -4.98 -28.40
C MET A 1 1.32 -5.24 -27.99
N PRO A 2 0.76 -6.44 -28.23
CA PRO A 2 -0.57 -6.77 -27.73
C PRO A 2 -0.57 -6.80 -26.19
N LEU A 3 -1.70 -6.38 -25.60
CA LEU A 3 -1.92 -6.48 -24.15
C LEU A 3 -1.96 -7.96 -23.74
N PRO A 4 -1.26 -8.36 -22.67
CA PRO A 4 -1.35 -9.72 -22.13
C PRO A 4 -2.78 -10.07 -21.72
N ALA A 5 -3.10 -11.37 -21.71
CA ALA A 5 -4.36 -11.83 -21.14
C ALA A 5 -4.40 -11.54 -19.63
N ARG A 6 -5.62 -11.39 -19.09
CA ARG A 6 -5.84 -11.22 -17.64
C ARG A 6 -5.20 -12.38 -16.87
N GLY A 7 -4.38 -12.04 -15.87
CA GLY A 7 -3.70 -13.01 -15.00
C GLY A 7 -2.42 -13.60 -15.60
N GLN A 8 -2.00 -13.15 -16.79
CA GLN A 8 -0.72 -13.51 -17.37
C GLN A 8 0.27 -12.35 -17.25
N TRP A 9 1.24 -12.49 -16.35
CA TRP A 9 2.36 -11.56 -16.22
C TRP A 9 3.40 -11.82 -17.31
N VAL A 10 3.72 -10.79 -18.10
CA VAL A 10 4.76 -10.84 -19.13
C VAL A 10 5.90 -9.91 -18.71
N GLU A 11 7.12 -10.45 -18.64
CA GLU A 11 8.30 -9.64 -18.37
C GLU A 11 8.64 -8.75 -19.57
N ARG A 12 8.78 -7.44 -19.35
CA ARG A 12 9.17 -6.45 -20.37
C ARG A 12 10.64 -6.06 -20.26
N SER A 13 11.15 -6.04 -19.04
CA SER A 13 12.56 -5.85 -18.68
C SER A 13 12.78 -6.38 -17.27
N SER A 14 14.04 -6.57 -16.86
CA SER A 14 14.39 -7.05 -15.52
C SER A 14 13.61 -6.32 -14.43
N GLY A 15 12.75 -7.05 -13.72
CA GLY A 15 11.94 -6.49 -12.63
C GLY A 15 10.67 -5.74 -13.03
N ILE A 16 10.35 -5.65 -14.33
CA ILE A 16 9.15 -4.96 -14.85
C ILE A 16 8.28 -5.95 -15.61
N PHE A 17 7.06 -6.13 -15.10
CA PHE A 17 6.07 -7.03 -15.66
C PHE A 17 4.78 -6.26 -15.96
N ASP A 18 4.09 -6.60 -17.05
CA ASP A 18 2.74 -6.13 -17.32
C ASP A 18 1.76 -7.31 -17.41
N SER A 19 0.52 -7.05 -17.04
CA SER A 19 -0.59 -7.99 -17.10
C SER A 19 -1.85 -7.22 -17.52
N GLY A 20 -2.78 -7.91 -18.17
CA GLY A 20 -4.10 -7.35 -18.42
C GLY A 20 -4.96 -7.38 -17.15
N GLY A 21 -5.89 -6.44 -17.01
CA GLY A 21 -6.81 -6.38 -15.87
C GLY A 21 -7.16 -4.96 -15.47
N ASP A 22 -8.04 -4.84 -14.50
CA ASP A 22 -8.29 -3.60 -13.78
C ASP A 22 -7.80 -3.72 -12.33
N ILE A 23 -7.91 -2.64 -11.59
CA ILE A 23 -7.47 -2.58 -10.20
C ILE A 23 -8.17 -3.58 -9.25
N ASN A 24 -9.41 -3.99 -9.53
CA ASN A 24 -10.09 -5.00 -8.71
C ASN A 24 -9.39 -6.37 -8.80
N HIS A 25 -8.70 -6.63 -9.92
CA HIS A 25 -7.93 -7.85 -10.09
C HIS A 25 -6.68 -7.81 -9.22
N THR A 26 -5.96 -6.69 -9.25
CA THR A 26 -4.79 -6.46 -8.39
C THR A 26 -5.17 -6.55 -6.91
N LEU A 27 -6.30 -5.96 -6.51
CA LEU A 27 -6.79 -6.06 -5.14
C LEU A 27 -7.19 -7.49 -4.74
N ALA A 28 -7.75 -8.26 -5.68
CA ALA A 28 -8.06 -9.67 -5.42
C ALA A 28 -6.81 -10.53 -5.23
N ASP A 29 -5.70 -10.19 -5.89
CA ASP A 29 -4.40 -10.83 -5.69
C ASP A 29 -3.81 -10.51 -4.30
N TRP A 30 -4.20 -9.39 -3.69
CA TRP A 30 -3.75 -8.95 -2.36
C TRP A 30 -4.73 -9.30 -1.23
N LYS A 31 -5.64 -10.25 -1.45
CA LYS A 31 -6.70 -10.62 -0.48
C LYS A 31 -6.19 -11.02 0.92
N ASP A 32 -4.96 -11.52 1.01
CA ASP A 32 -4.34 -11.99 2.24
C ASP A 32 -3.48 -10.90 2.91
N SER A 33 -3.29 -9.76 2.23
CA SER A 33 -2.52 -8.60 2.70
C SER A 33 -3.42 -7.53 3.32
N THR A 34 -2.88 -6.71 4.22
CA THR A 34 -3.62 -5.54 4.73
C THR A 34 -3.57 -4.43 3.70
N VAL A 35 -4.70 -4.05 3.10
CA VAL A 35 -4.73 -2.99 2.07
C VAL A 35 -5.25 -1.69 2.65
N VAL A 36 -4.41 -0.65 2.61
CA VAL A 36 -4.73 0.71 3.05
C VAL A 36 -4.93 1.61 1.83
N CYS A 37 -6.08 2.25 1.76
CA CYS A 37 -6.41 3.26 0.76
C CYS A 37 -6.13 4.65 1.35
N LEU A 38 -5.22 5.41 0.73
CA LEU A 38 -4.88 6.74 1.23
C LEU A 38 -5.96 7.74 0.84
N ASP A 39 -6.52 8.41 1.85
CA ASP A 39 -7.57 9.41 1.71
C ASP A 39 -7.34 10.50 2.76
N ALA A 40 -7.31 11.76 2.33
CA ALA A 40 -7.04 12.90 3.20
C ALA A 40 -8.13 13.11 4.26
N ASP A 41 -9.39 12.74 3.94
CA ASP A 41 -10.55 12.91 4.82
C ASP A 41 -10.75 11.72 5.78
N ALA A 42 -9.92 10.68 5.68
CA ALA A 42 -10.01 9.49 6.52
C ALA A 42 -9.29 9.64 7.87
N PRO A 43 -9.53 8.74 8.84
CA PRO A 43 -8.78 8.70 10.10
C PRO A 43 -7.28 8.55 9.88
N ARG A 44 -6.45 9.02 10.82
CA ARG A 44 -4.99 8.93 10.71
C ARG A 44 -4.50 7.50 10.60
N LEU A 45 -3.49 7.30 9.75
CA LEU A 45 -2.82 6.01 9.53
C LEU A 45 -2.14 5.47 10.78
N TRP A 46 -1.65 6.35 11.66
CA TRP A 46 -1.06 5.97 12.96
C TRP A 46 -2.07 6.10 14.11
N ALA A 47 -1.83 5.34 15.18
CA ALA A 47 -2.65 5.36 16.38
C ALA A 47 -2.56 6.71 17.12
N GLN A 48 -3.65 7.11 17.78
CA GLN A 48 -3.68 8.35 18.55
C GLN A 48 -2.69 8.29 19.72
N GLY A 49 -1.87 9.34 19.88
CA GLY A 49 -0.87 9.41 20.96
C GLY A 49 0.43 8.67 20.69
N THR A 50 0.58 8.07 19.50
CA THR A 50 1.87 7.54 19.04
C THR A 50 2.95 8.59 19.07
N THR A 51 4.15 8.18 19.48
CA THR A 51 5.38 8.96 19.37
C THR A 51 6.39 8.23 18.49
N LEU A 52 7.26 8.98 17.81
CA LEU A 52 8.37 8.38 17.10
C LEU A 52 9.32 7.74 18.11
N PRO A 53 9.70 6.46 17.93
CA PRO A 53 10.62 5.82 18.84
C PRO A 53 12.00 6.46 18.72
N SER A 54 12.80 6.36 19.79
CA SER A 54 14.18 6.84 19.80
C SER A 54 15.13 5.98 18.97
N SER A 55 14.70 4.78 18.59
CA SER A 55 15.38 3.86 17.70
C SER A 55 14.35 3.23 16.78
N SER A 56 14.65 3.19 15.48
CA SER A 56 13.82 2.53 14.47
C SER A 56 13.59 1.05 14.82
N ASN A 57 12.35 0.60 14.63
CA ASN A 57 11.93 -0.79 14.77
C ASN A 57 10.98 -1.18 13.61
N PRO A 58 11.53 -1.53 12.43
CA PRO A 58 10.74 -1.68 11.21
C PRO A 58 9.58 -2.68 11.34
N LEU A 59 8.38 -2.30 10.90
CA LEU A 59 7.18 -3.14 10.93
C LEU A 59 7.20 -4.27 9.88
N SER A 60 7.96 -4.09 8.81
CA SER A 60 8.10 -5.05 7.72
C SER A 60 9.55 -5.09 7.26
N ARG A 61 10.02 -6.29 6.89
CA ARG A 61 11.36 -6.51 6.35
C ARG A 61 11.25 -7.45 5.17
N SER A 62 11.83 -7.06 4.04
CA SER A 62 12.02 -7.95 2.90
C SER A 62 13.43 -8.51 2.91
N THR A 63 13.57 -9.82 2.75
CA THR A 63 14.85 -10.51 2.59
C THR A 63 14.82 -11.38 1.35
N GLY A 64 15.93 -11.42 0.61
CA GLY A 64 16.03 -12.18 -0.64
C GLY A 64 16.16 -11.27 -1.86
N GLU A 65 16.15 -11.89 -3.04
CA GLU A 65 16.30 -11.21 -4.31
C GLU A 65 15.13 -11.57 -5.24
N HIS A 66 15.06 -10.88 -6.38
CA HIS A 66 13.99 -10.92 -7.36
C HIS A 66 13.34 -12.32 -7.58
N GLY A 67 12.04 -12.44 -7.30
CA GLY A 67 11.27 -13.68 -7.51
C GLY A 67 11.37 -14.72 -6.39
N ASP A 68 12.29 -14.54 -5.44
CA ASP A 68 12.51 -15.39 -4.27
C ASP A 68 12.82 -14.49 -3.05
N PHE A 69 11.86 -13.63 -2.71
CA PHE A 69 11.93 -12.76 -1.54
C PHE A 69 10.85 -13.16 -0.53
N GLU A 70 11.25 -13.18 0.74
CA GLU A 70 10.34 -13.40 1.86
C GLU A 70 10.08 -12.06 2.54
N ILE A 71 8.79 -11.74 2.72
CA ILE A 71 8.37 -10.63 3.57
C ILE A 71 8.18 -11.20 4.98
N THR A 72 8.89 -10.62 5.94
CA THR A 72 8.74 -10.92 7.36
C THR A 72 8.18 -9.70 8.08
N GLY A 73 7.24 -9.92 9.00
CA GLY A 73 6.51 -8.84 9.69
C GLY A 73 5.16 -8.56 9.02
N MET A 74 4.85 -7.28 8.84
CA MET A 74 3.57 -6.84 8.29
C MET A 74 3.55 -6.91 6.77
N ASP A 75 2.58 -7.63 6.21
CA ASP A 75 2.24 -7.58 4.79
C ASP A 75 1.15 -6.52 4.55
N ILE A 76 1.57 -5.37 3.99
CA ILE A 76 0.74 -4.18 3.82
C ILE A 76 0.88 -3.62 2.40
N GLY A 77 -0.26 -3.36 1.76
CA GLY A 77 -0.35 -2.70 0.46
C GLY A 77 -0.98 -1.31 0.60
N PHE A 78 -0.45 -0.33 -0.15
CA PHE A 78 -1.03 1.00 -0.21
C PHE A 78 -1.66 1.26 -1.58
N VAL A 79 -2.88 1.77 -1.57
CA VAL A 79 -3.59 2.25 -2.76
C VAL A 79 -3.62 3.77 -2.71
N LEU A 80 -3.15 4.38 -3.78
CA LEU A 80 -3.12 5.83 -3.95
C LEU A 80 -3.76 6.18 -5.27
N SER A 81 -4.55 7.25 -5.27
CA SER A 81 -4.96 7.90 -6.49
C SER A 81 -3.91 8.91 -6.95
N ASP A 82 -3.93 9.25 -8.23
CA ASP A 82 -3.10 10.31 -8.80
C ASP A 82 -3.67 11.70 -8.44
N ASP A 83 -4.61 12.22 -9.23
CA ASP A 83 -5.13 13.60 -9.11
C ASP A 83 -6.57 13.72 -8.59
N LYS A 84 -7.29 12.60 -8.47
CA LYS A 84 -8.70 12.58 -8.03
C LYS A 84 -8.92 11.48 -7.01
N PRO A 85 -9.83 11.65 -6.04
CA PRO A 85 -10.17 10.56 -5.12
C PRO A 85 -10.48 9.26 -5.85
N LEU A 86 -10.14 8.14 -5.22
CA LEU A 86 -10.51 6.82 -5.74
C LEU A 86 -12.03 6.70 -5.85
N ALA A 87 -12.51 6.06 -6.92
CA ALA A 87 -13.94 5.89 -7.13
C ALA A 87 -14.54 4.96 -6.06
N GLU A 88 -15.69 5.32 -5.50
CA GLU A 88 -16.40 4.52 -4.48
C GLU A 88 -16.68 3.07 -4.92
N SER A 89 -16.76 2.82 -6.23
CA SER A 89 -16.95 1.46 -6.78
C SER A 89 -15.76 0.52 -6.56
N MET A 90 -14.59 1.05 -6.17
CA MET A 90 -13.40 0.26 -5.85
C MET A 90 -13.31 -0.11 -4.37
N THR A 91 -14.15 0.49 -3.52
CA THR A 91 -14.22 0.24 -2.09
C THR A 91 -14.87 -1.12 -1.84
N THR A 92 -14.12 -2.18 -2.15
CA THR A 92 -14.44 -3.53 -1.68
C THR A 92 -14.39 -3.54 -0.15
N GLN A 93 -15.16 -4.43 0.49
CA GLN A 93 -15.39 -4.46 1.95
C GLN A 93 -14.11 -4.60 2.81
N SER A 94 -12.92 -4.77 2.22
CA SER A 94 -11.65 -4.99 2.90
C SER A 94 -10.67 -3.81 2.86
N LEU A 95 -10.96 -2.71 2.15
CA LEU A 95 -10.04 -1.56 2.09
C LEU A 95 -10.13 -0.67 3.35
N LEU A 96 -8.99 -0.41 3.99
CA LEU A 96 -8.89 0.52 5.11
C LEU A 96 -8.56 1.92 4.63
N LEU A 97 -9.50 2.86 4.73
CA LEU A 97 -9.25 4.26 4.40
C LEU A 97 -8.42 4.92 5.51
N ARG A 98 -7.28 5.53 5.17
CA ARG A 98 -6.42 6.23 6.13
C ARG A 98 -5.77 7.49 5.55
N SER A 99 -5.67 8.50 6.41
CA SER A 99 -4.99 9.75 6.13
C SER A 99 -3.58 9.78 6.67
N ILE A 100 -2.66 10.37 5.90
CA ILE A 100 -1.30 10.70 6.33
C ILE A 100 -1.14 12.19 6.64
N GLY A 101 -2.18 13.01 6.45
CA GLY A 101 -2.11 14.46 6.47
C GLY A 101 -3.47 15.11 6.23
N ASP A 102 -3.72 16.30 6.80
CA ASP A 102 -4.94 17.08 6.48
C ASP A 102 -4.86 17.78 5.11
N ALA A 103 -3.69 17.70 4.45
CA ALA A 103 -3.44 18.32 3.16
C ALA A 103 -3.26 17.25 2.09
N TRP A 104 -3.72 17.54 0.87
CA TRP A 104 -3.47 16.70 -0.30
C TRP A 104 -1.97 16.66 -0.61
N LEU A 105 -1.41 15.46 -0.63
CA LEU A 105 -0.01 15.20 -0.97
C LEU A 105 0.04 14.50 -2.32
N GLN A 106 1.03 14.84 -3.15
CA GLN A 106 1.30 14.09 -4.38
C GLN A 106 1.68 12.64 -4.03
N GLY A 107 1.23 11.67 -4.84
CA GLY A 107 1.36 10.24 -4.51
C GLY A 107 2.78 9.79 -4.14
N HIS A 108 3.83 10.33 -4.79
CA HIS A 108 5.21 9.97 -4.44
C HIS A 108 5.63 10.44 -3.03
N MET A 109 5.16 11.62 -2.59
CA MET A 109 5.39 12.12 -1.22
C MET A 109 4.66 11.27 -0.21
N ALA A 110 3.43 10.87 -0.54
CA ALA A 110 2.61 10.03 0.31
C ALA A 110 3.28 8.67 0.58
N ILE A 111 3.83 8.04 -0.47
CA ILE A 111 4.62 6.82 -0.36
C ILE A 111 5.83 7.00 0.57
N GLY A 112 6.55 8.12 0.46
CA GLY A 112 7.67 8.41 1.35
C GLY A 112 7.28 8.47 2.84
N VAL A 113 6.13 9.08 3.15
CA VAL A 113 5.59 9.13 4.52
C VAL A 113 5.21 7.73 5.01
N CYS A 114 4.53 6.93 4.18
CA CYS A 114 4.17 5.55 4.52
C CYS A 114 5.41 4.71 4.85
N HIS A 115 6.46 4.78 4.01
CA HIS A 115 7.72 4.07 4.27
C HIS A 115 8.37 4.54 5.57
N PHE A 116 8.46 5.86 5.80
CA PHE A 116 9.03 6.39 7.03
C PHE A 116 8.33 5.85 8.29
N LEU A 117 6.99 5.81 8.29
CA LEU A 117 6.22 5.27 9.41
C LEU A 117 6.49 3.77 9.62
N LEU A 118 6.58 2.99 8.54
CA LEU A 118 6.88 1.57 8.60
C LEU A 118 8.31 1.31 9.11
N ASP A 119 9.29 2.06 8.60
CA ASP A 119 10.71 1.92 8.95
C ASP A 119 10.96 2.32 10.41
N GLU A 120 10.31 3.38 10.89
CA GLU A 120 10.46 3.80 12.28
C GLU A 120 9.73 2.88 13.25
N GLY A 121 8.77 2.06 12.80
CA GLY A 121 8.01 1.19 13.71
C GLY A 121 6.84 1.89 14.37
N VAL A 122 6.27 2.90 13.72
CA VAL A 122 5.13 3.65 14.24
C VAL A 122 3.90 2.75 14.31
N GLU A 123 3.24 2.73 15.47
CA GLU A 123 2.00 1.97 15.65
C GLU A 123 0.91 2.47 14.67
N LEU A 124 0.48 1.56 13.78
CA LEU A 124 -0.51 1.85 12.76
C LEU A 124 -1.93 1.58 13.27
N ASN A 125 -2.84 2.47 12.93
CA ASN A 125 -4.27 2.31 13.15
C ASN A 125 -4.85 1.46 12.01
N LEU A 126 -4.91 0.14 12.17
CA LEU A 126 -5.38 -0.80 11.13
C LEU A 126 -6.76 -1.43 11.42
N HIS A 127 -7.52 -0.87 12.36
CA HIS A 127 -8.84 -1.40 12.73
C HIS A 127 -9.96 -0.83 11.84
N GLN A 128 -10.95 -1.65 11.48
CA GLN A 128 -12.18 -1.13 10.87
C GLN A 128 -12.94 -0.33 11.95
N SER A 129 -13.20 0.95 11.67
CA SER A 129 -14.04 1.83 12.50
C SER A 129 -15.52 1.56 12.29
#